data_AF-A0A5A8F0G4-F1
#
_entry.id   AF-A0A5A8F0G4-F1
#
_cell.length_a   1.000
_cell.length_b   1.000
_cell.length_c   1.000
_cell.angle_alpha   90.00
_cell.angle_beta   90.00
_cell.angle_gamma   90.00
#
_symmetry.space_group_name_H-M   'P 1'
#
loop_
_entity.id
_entity.type
_entity.pdbx_description
1 polymer ?
#
loop_
_entity_poly.entity_id
_entity_poly.type
_entity_poly.pdbx_seq_one_letter_code
_entity_poly.pdbx_strand_id
1 'polypeptide(L)' 'MSSLFILIPISLLLGFAALFLFLWAGKTNQFDDIEGPKYRILDDDDE' A
#
# COMPACT_ATOMS: atom_id res chain seq x y z
N MET A 1 2.51 -8.23 32.66
CA MET A 1 3.19 -6.93 32.79
C MET A 1 4.50 -6.85 31.99
N SER A 2 5.40 -7.83 32.06
CA SER A 2 6.67 -7.81 31.28
C SER A 2 6.48 -7.78 29.75
N SER A 3 5.53 -8.53 29.19
CA SER A 3 5.27 -8.58 27.74
C SER A 3 4.80 -7.24 27.16
N LEU A 4 4.07 -6.43 27.94
CA LEU A 4 3.57 -5.13 27.49
C LEU A 4 4.72 -4.17 27.13
N PHE A 5 5.84 -4.23 27.86
CA PHE A 5 7.01 -3.39 27.58
C PHE A 5 7.67 -3.71 26.23
N ILE A 6 7.47 -4.92 25.71
CA ILE A 6 7.97 -5.33 24.39
C ILE A 6 6.89 -5.10 23.31
N LEU A 7 5.64 -5.41 23.63
CA LEU A 7 4.52 -5.28 22.69
C LEU A 7 4.21 -3.82 22.34
N ILE A 8 4.32 -2.88 23.29
CA ILE A 8 4.08 -1.46 23.04
C ILE A 8 5.03 -0.90 21.95
N PRO A 9 6.37 -1.00 22.08
CA PRO A 9 7.27 -0.47 21.05
C PRO A 9 7.14 -1.21 19.71
N ILE A 10 6.88 -2.52 19.72
CA ILE A 10 6.61 -3.28 18.49
C ILE A 10 5.35 -2.76 17.80
N SER A 11 4.26 -2.54 18.55
CA SER A 11 3.02 -2.02 17.98
C SER A 11 3.18 -0.61 17.40
N LEU A 12 3.95 0.25 18.07
CA LEU A 12 4.29 1.58 17.55
C LEU A 12 5.09 1.49 16.26
N LEU A 13 6.14 0.66 16.21
CA LEU A 13 6.94 0.44 15.00
C LEU A 13 6.09 -0.08 13.84
N LEU A 14 5.22 -1.05 14.09
CA LEU A 14 4.30 -1.59 13.08
C LEU A 14 3.32 -0.52 12.59
N GLY A 15 2.76 0.29 13.49
CA GLY A 15 1.88 1.40 13.14
C GLY A 15 2.59 2.46 12.28
N PHE A 16 3.80 2.85 12.65
CA PHE A 16 4.62 3.77 11.85
C PHE A 16 5.00 3.18 10.49
N ALA A 17 5.37 1.90 10.44
CA ALA A 17 5.68 1.21 9.19
C ALA A 17 4.46 1.17 8.25
N ALA A 18 3.28 0.84 8.77
CA ALA A 18 2.04 0.84 8.00
C ALA A 18 1.71 2.23 7.46
N LEU A 19 1.82 3.28 8.29
CA LEU A 19 1.61 4.66 7.86
C LEU A 19 2.62 5.09 6.80
N PHE A 20 3.90 4.76 6.98
CA PHE A 20 4.95 5.07 6.02
C PHE A 20 4.69 4.40 4.66
N LEU A 21 4.35 3.10 4.66
CA LEU A 21 4.01 2.35 3.45
C LEU A 21 2.78 2.94 2.75
N PHE A 22 1.76 3.33 3.51
CA PHE A 22 0.56 3.97 2.96
C PHE A 22 0.89 5.29 2.25
N LEU A 23 1.67 6.17 2.90
CA LEU A 23 2.09 7.44 2.29
C LEU A 23 3.02 7.24 1.09
N TRP A 24 3.90 6.24 1.15
CA TRP A 24 4.77 5.87 0.03
C TRP A 24 3.96 5.38 -1.18
N ALA A 25 3.01 4.47 -0.96
CA ALA A 25 2.14 3.96 -2.01
C ALA A 25 1.32 5.08 -2.68
N GLY A 26 0.82 6.05 -1.89
CA GLY A 26 0.14 7.23 -2.43
C GLY A 26 1.04 8.13 -3.30
N LYS A 27 2.36 8.17 -3.03
CA LYS A 27 3.33 8.90 -3.86
C LYS A 27 3.76 8.16 -5.12
N THR A 28 3.58 6.84 -5.18
CA THR A 28 4.05 6.03 -6.32
C THR A 28 3.08 6.05 -7.51
N ASN A 29 2.09 6.93 -7.53
CA ASN A 29 1.10 7.03 -8.63
C ASN A 29 0.36 5.70 -8.91
N GLN A 30 0.41 4.73 -7.98
CA GLN A 30 -0.16 3.38 -8.17
C GLN A 30 -1.69 3.42 -8.24
N PHE A 31 -2.30 4.48 -7.75
CA PHE A 31 -3.75 4.69 -7.76
C PHE A 31 -4.20 5.62 -8.87
N ASP A 32 -3.31 6.09 -9.74
CA ASP A 32 -3.68 7.02 -10.80
C ASP A 32 -4.31 6.30 -11.99
N ASP A 33 -4.01 5.01 -12.16
CA ASP A 33 -4.55 4.19 -13.23
C ASP A 33 -5.48 3.07 -12.71
N ILE A 34 -6.58 3.48 -12.08
CA ILE A 34 -7.63 2.54 -11.63
C ILE A 34 -8.52 2.09 -12.80
N GLU A 35 -8.55 2.87 -13.89
CA GLU A 35 -9.41 2.63 -15.05
C GLU A 35 -8.70 1.92 -16.22
N GLY A 36 -7.38 1.99 -16.33
CA GLY A 36 -6.58 1.33 -17.36
C GLY A 36 -6.78 -0.17 -17.53
N PRO A 37 -7.12 -0.97 -16.49
CA PRO A 37 -7.54 -2.35 -16.69
C PRO A 37 -8.78 -2.51 -17.57
N LYS A 38 -9.71 -1.54 -17.55
CA LYS A 38 -10.92 -1.56 -18.38
C LYS A 38 -10.64 -1.19 -19.83
N TYR A 39 -9.65 -0.33 -20.07
CA TYR A 39 -9.28 0.05 -21.44
C TYR A 39 -8.47 -1.08 -22.11
N ARG A 40 -7.60 -1.77 -21.37
CA ARG A 40 -6.84 -2.94 -21.86
C ARG A 40 -7.68 -4.17 -22.26
N ILE A 41 -8.96 -4.24 -21.87
CA ILE A 41 -9.85 -5.33 -22.31
C ILE A 41 -10.55 -5.01 -23.64
N LEU A 42 -10.50 -3.73 -24.05
CA LEU A 42 -11.04 -3.24 -25.32
C LEU A 42 -9.95 -3.06 -26.38
N ASP A 43 -8.69 -2.96 -25.95
CA ASP A 43 -7.54 -3.17 -26.82
C ASP A 43 -7.47 -4.67 -27.12
N ASP A 44 -8.08 -5.08 -28.23
CA ASP A 44 -7.81 -6.39 -28.81
C ASP A 44 -6.32 -6.40 -29.23
N ASP A 45 -5.51 -7.29 -28.66
CA ASP A 45 -4.07 -7.49 -28.98
C ASP A 45 -3.83 -7.97 -30.44
N ASP A 46 -4.78 -7.70 -31.35
CA ASP A 46 -4.82 -8.12 -32.75
C ASP A 46 -4.29 -7.03 -33.70
N GLU A 47 -3.12 -6.43 -33.39
CA GLU A 47 -2.22 -5.76 -34.36
C GLU A 47 -0.74 -5.85 -33.97
#